data_AF-A0A382RQW2-F1
#
_entry.id   AF-A0A382RQW2-F1
#
_cell.length_a   1.000
_cell.length_b   1.000
_cell.length_c   1.000
_cell.angle_alpha   90.00
_cell.angle_beta   90.00
_cell.angle_gamma   90.00
#
_symmetry.space_group_name_H-M   'P 1'
#
loop_
_entity.id
_entity.type
_entity.pdbx_description
1 polymer ?
#
loop_
_entity_poly.entity_id
_entity_poly.type
_entity_poly.pdbx_seq_one_letter_code
_entity_poly.pdbx_strand_id
1 'polypeptide(L)'
;MEFPAPEKLLLEYKKPIIFHVIDSLNNSHCFSKVFAATSSNSPDTKFELEQIGIETLDTSGDGYVNDLNFLLQKMGGSVFVVSGDLPLLDKEIIQKLVKFNTESIWTSFLVSKKFLNSLGLESNLLINYGDIDCVHTGISIINADKIQ
;
A
#
# COMPACT_ATOMS: atom_id res chain seq x y z
N MET A 1 -2.51 8.84 33.93
CA MET A 1 -1.52 8.78 32.84
C MET A 1 -2.26 8.32 31.61
N GLU A 2 -2.44 9.19 30.62
CA GLU A 2 -2.80 8.74 29.28
C GLU A 2 -1.53 8.15 28.67
N PHE A 3 -1.58 6.88 28.31
CA PHE A 3 -0.57 6.31 27.43
C PHE A 3 -0.85 6.88 26.03
N PRO A 4 0.15 7.39 25.31
CA PRO A 4 -0.06 7.81 23.93
C PRO A 4 -0.67 6.63 23.16
N ALA A 5 -1.73 6.91 22.41
CA ALA A 5 -2.31 5.90 21.55
C ALA A 5 -1.23 5.41 20.57
N PRO A 6 -1.10 4.09 20.32
CA PRO A 6 -0.13 3.58 19.38
C PRO A 6 -0.38 4.18 17.99
N GLU A 7 0.70 4.38 17.23
CA GLU A 7 0.60 4.79 15.84
C GLU A 7 -0.30 3.83 15.04
N LYS A 8 -1.06 4.35 14.08
CA LYS A 8 -2.12 3.60 13.37
C LYS A 8 -1.66 2.22 12.85
N LEU A 9 -0.45 2.16 12.30
CA LEU A 9 0.10 0.94 11.70
C LEU A 9 0.56 -0.11 12.73
N LEU A 10 0.74 0.31 13.98
CA LEU A 10 1.10 -0.53 15.12
C LEU A 10 -0.12 -1.02 15.92
N LEU A 11 -1.34 -0.62 15.53
CA LEU A 11 -2.55 -1.22 16.07
C LEU A 11 -2.53 -2.74 15.86
N GLU A 12 -2.95 -3.49 16.87
CA GLU A 12 -2.85 -4.94 16.86
C GLU A 12 -4.12 -5.61 16.31
N TYR A 13 -3.92 -6.51 15.35
CA TYR A 13 -4.88 -7.53 14.95
C TYR A 13 -4.13 -8.86 14.88
N LYS A 14 -4.03 -9.63 15.98
CA LYS A 14 -3.10 -10.78 16.14
C LYS A 14 -1.60 -10.41 16.18
N LYS A 15 -1.20 -9.38 15.44
CA LYS A 15 0.10 -8.67 15.44
C LYS A 15 -0.12 -7.27 14.84
N PRO A 16 0.85 -6.34 14.89
CA PRO A 16 0.76 -5.04 14.26
C PRO A 16 0.25 -5.11 12.80
N ILE A 17 -0.68 -4.23 12.43
CA ILE A 17 -1.34 -4.20 11.12
C ILE A 17 -0.32 -4.24 9.98
N ILE A 18 0.72 -3.41 10.04
CA ILE A 18 1.74 -3.33 9.00
C ILE A 18 2.48 -4.65 8.78
N PHE A 19 2.67 -5.44 9.84
CA PHE A 19 3.37 -6.72 9.72
C PHE A 19 2.54 -7.76 8.97
N HIS A 20 1.21 -7.66 8.93
CA HIS A 20 0.42 -8.53 8.04
C HIS A 20 0.68 -8.19 6.58
N VAL A 21 0.76 -6.91 6.24
CA VAL A 21 1.06 -6.45 4.88
C VAL A 21 2.46 -6.92 4.45
N ILE A 22 3.47 -6.70 5.29
CA ILE A 22 4.85 -7.13 5.03
C ILE A 22 4.94 -8.65 4.83
N ASP A 23 4.30 -9.44 5.69
CA ASP A 23 4.27 -10.90 5.53
C ASP A 23 3.63 -11.30 4.20
N SER A 24 2.50 -10.70 3.83
CA SER A 24 1.82 -11.00 2.57
C SER A 24 2.67 -10.66 1.36
N LEU A 25 3.38 -9.51 1.38
CA LEU A 25 4.33 -9.13 0.33
C LEU A 25 5.48 -10.14 0.22
N ASN A 26 6.13 -10.49 1.33
CA ASN A 26 7.26 -11.42 1.34
C ASN A 26 6.86 -12.86 0.96
N ASN A 27 5.74 -13.35 1.52
CA ASN A 27 5.23 -14.70 1.27
C ASN A 27 4.60 -14.86 -0.12
N SER A 28 4.36 -13.77 -0.85
CA SER A 28 3.95 -13.83 -2.25
C SER A 28 5.05 -14.31 -3.19
N HIS A 29 6.32 -14.12 -2.79
CA HIS A 29 7.52 -14.36 -3.62
C HIS A 29 7.49 -13.66 -4.98
N CYS A 30 6.76 -12.54 -5.09
CA CYS A 30 6.61 -11.79 -6.34
C CYS A 30 7.57 -10.60 -6.47
N PHE A 31 8.25 -10.21 -5.38
CA PHE A 31 9.05 -8.99 -5.32
C PHE A 31 10.51 -9.31 -5.01
N SER A 32 11.42 -8.61 -5.71
CA SER A 32 12.85 -8.67 -5.42
C SER A 32 13.22 -7.95 -4.13
N LYS A 33 12.46 -6.90 -3.77
CA LYS A 33 12.66 -6.10 -2.56
C LYS A 33 11.34 -5.48 -2.11
N VAL A 34 11.18 -5.33 -0.80
CA VAL A 34 10.05 -4.65 -0.16
C VAL A 34 10.61 -3.50 0.66
N PHE A 35 9.98 -2.33 0.53
CA PHE A 35 10.33 -1.11 1.26
C PHE A 35 9.10 -0.58 1.97
N ALA A 36 9.30 0.11 3.09
CA ALA A 36 8.26 0.89 3.76
C ALA A 36 8.57 2.38 3.65
N ALA A 37 7.66 3.15 3.05
CA ALA A 37 7.75 4.61 3.10
C ALA A 37 7.34 5.09 4.49
N THR A 38 8.20 5.85 5.16
CA THR A 38 7.99 6.36 6.52
C THR A 38 8.33 7.85 6.60
N SER A 39 7.79 8.54 7.60
CA SER A 39 8.14 9.94 7.87
C SER A 39 8.33 10.17 9.37
N SER A 40 8.79 11.37 9.75
CA SER A 40 8.88 11.79 11.15
C SER A 40 7.54 11.83 11.89
N ASN A 41 6.41 11.68 11.19
CA ASN A 41 5.08 11.62 11.78
C ASN A 41 4.76 10.25 12.40
N SER A 42 5.55 9.21 12.10
CA SER A 42 5.36 7.85 12.60
C SER A 42 6.70 7.18 12.98
N PRO A 43 7.47 7.76 13.94
CA PRO A 43 8.77 7.25 14.34
C PRO A 43 8.74 5.84 14.92
N ASP A 44 7.70 5.46 15.66
CA ASP A 44 7.64 4.13 16.28
C ASP A 44 7.43 3.06 15.23
N THR A 45 6.59 3.32 14.22
CA THR A 45 6.37 2.42 13.07
C THR A 45 7.68 2.19 12.31
N LYS A 46 8.48 3.25 12.08
CA LYS A 46 9.78 3.15 11.43
C LYS A 46 10.72 2.25 12.24
N PHE A 47 10.82 2.52 13.54
CA PHE A 47 11.67 1.74 14.44
C PHE A 47 11.33 0.24 14.42
N GLU A 48 10.04 -0.11 14.57
CA GLU A 48 9.57 -1.49 14.60
C GLU A 48 9.83 -2.23 13.27
N LEU A 49 9.71 -1.56 12.13
CA LEU A 49 10.03 -2.11 10.81
C LEU A 49 11.53 -2.39 10.65
N GLU A 50 12.39 -1.48 11.11
CA GLU A 50 13.84 -1.63 11.03
C GLU A 50 14.34 -2.74 11.96
N GLN A 51 13.72 -2.95 13.12
CA GLN A 51 14.06 -4.05 14.04
C GLN A 51 13.89 -5.43 13.39
N ILE A 52 12.92 -5.59 12.48
CA ILE A 52 12.70 -6.83 11.74
C ILE A 52 13.42 -6.87 10.38
N GLY A 53 14.27 -5.89 10.09
CA GLY A 53 15.10 -5.84 8.89
C GLY A 53 14.39 -5.35 7.63
N ILE A 54 13.22 -4.70 7.76
CA ILE A 54 12.57 -4.04 6.62
C ILE A 54 13.25 -2.70 6.36
N GLU A 55 13.64 -2.47 5.11
CA GLU A 55 14.23 -1.21 4.69
C GLU A 55 13.16 -0.11 4.62
N THR A 56 13.43 1.00 5.29
CA THR A 56 12.55 2.17 5.33
C THR A 56 13.08 3.24 4.39
N LEU A 57 12.16 3.95 3.73
CA LEU A 57 12.46 5.08 2.87
C LEU A 57 11.84 6.34 3.48
N ASP A 58 12.70 7.27 3.88
CA ASP A 58 12.24 8.52 4.49
C ASP A 58 11.57 9.44 3.47
N THR A 59 10.40 9.94 3.84
CA THR A 59 9.61 10.93 3.10
C THR A 59 9.30 12.15 3.98
N SER A 60 8.79 13.24 3.39
CA SER A 60 8.38 14.43 4.15
C SER A 60 7.10 14.18 4.94
N GLY A 61 6.28 13.20 4.55
CA GLY A 61 5.01 12.92 5.21
C GLY A 61 3.96 14.02 4.97
N ASP A 62 4.14 14.84 3.93
CA ASP A 62 3.26 15.97 3.61
C ASP A 62 2.08 15.58 2.70
N GLY A 63 2.00 14.31 2.32
CA GLY A 63 0.85 13.71 1.65
C GLY A 63 1.22 12.54 0.74
N TYR A 64 0.28 11.61 0.56
CA TYR A 64 0.48 10.39 -0.24
C TYR A 64 1.06 10.67 -1.63
N VAL A 65 0.53 11.69 -2.34
CA VAL A 65 0.93 11.99 -3.72
C VAL A 65 2.37 12.52 -3.78
N ASN A 66 2.74 13.41 -2.85
CA ASN A 66 4.07 14.01 -2.83
C ASN A 66 5.13 12.97 -2.45
N ASP A 67 4.87 12.21 -1.39
CA ASP A 67 5.75 11.13 -0.92
C ASP A 67 5.96 10.09 -2.02
N LEU A 68 4.89 9.63 -2.66
CA LEU A 68 4.98 8.64 -3.72
C LEU A 68 5.75 9.17 -4.94
N ASN A 69 5.48 10.40 -5.38
CA ASN A 69 6.21 10.99 -6.51
C ASN A 69 7.71 11.14 -6.21
N PHE A 70 8.05 11.61 -5.00
CA PHE A 70 9.44 11.74 -4.56
C PHE A 70 10.19 10.40 -4.58
N LEU A 71 9.54 9.32 -4.17
CA LEU A 71 10.12 7.99 -4.18
C LEU A 71 10.23 7.41 -5.60
N LEU A 72 9.20 7.56 -6.43
CA LEU A 72 9.20 7.06 -7.82
C LEU A 72 10.31 7.66 -8.68
N GLN A 73 10.69 8.93 -8.44
CA GLN A 73 11.84 9.57 -9.10
C GLN A 73 13.19 8.92 -8.78
N LYS A 74 13.26 8.07 -7.76
CA LYS A 74 14.49 7.39 -7.30
C LYS A 74 14.45 5.88 -7.49
N MET A 75 13.35 5.35 -8.01
CA MET A 75 13.13 3.92 -8.22
C MET A 75 13.23 3.57 -9.70
N GLY A 76 13.50 2.31 -10.01
CA GLY A 76 13.46 1.79 -11.38
C GLY A 76 12.55 0.58 -11.49
N GLY A 77 12.08 0.30 -12.70
CA GLY A 77 11.24 -0.84 -13.03
C GLY A 77 9.79 -0.71 -12.56
N SER A 78 9.15 -1.87 -12.39
CA SER A 78 7.76 -1.99 -11.98
C SER A 78 7.63 -1.98 -10.46
N VAL A 79 7.01 -0.94 -9.91
CA VAL A 79 6.79 -0.72 -8.47
C VAL A 79 5.35 -1.09 -8.12
N PHE A 80 5.18 -2.01 -7.19
CA PHE A 80 3.87 -2.35 -6.60
C PHE A 80 3.67 -1.51 -5.34
N VAL A 81 2.65 -0.65 -5.35
CA VAL A 81 2.34 0.27 -4.25
C VAL A 81 1.08 -0.22 -3.54
N VAL A 82 1.16 -0.30 -2.21
CA VAL A 82 0.06 -0.74 -1.35
C VAL A 82 0.08 0.04 -0.03
N SER A 83 -1.11 0.26 0.54
CA SER A 83 -1.22 0.87 1.85
C SER A 83 -0.79 -0.08 2.96
N GLY A 84 -0.10 0.45 3.98
CA GLY A 84 0.35 -0.30 5.15
C GLY A 84 -0.79 -0.75 6.08
N ASP A 85 -2.00 -0.20 5.90
CA ASP A 85 -3.17 -0.46 6.73
C ASP A 85 -4.16 -1.47 6.15
N LEU A 86 -3.68 -2.41 5.33
CA LEU A 86 -4.47 -3.49 4.73
C LEU A 86 -4.17 -4.86 5.37
N PRO A 87 -4.56 -5.11 6.63
CA PRO A 87 -4.20 -6.33 7.35
C PRO A 87 -4.80 -7.62 6.78
N LEU A 88 -5.77 -7.50 5.86
CA LEU A 88 -6.42 -8.62 5.17
C LEU A 88 -5.86 -8.86 3.76
N LEU A 89 -4.86 -8.10 3.32
CA LEU A 89 -4.13 -8.41 2.09
C LEU A 89 -3.44 -9.76 2.26
N ASP A 90 -3.63 -10.66 1.31
CA ASP A 90 -2.99 -11.98 1.30
C ASP A 90 -2.09 -12.18 0.06
N LYS A 91 -1.29 -13.25 0.10
CA LYS A 91 -0.36 -13.59 -0.97
C LYS A 91 -1.09 -13.98 -2.27
N GLU A 92 -2.26 -14.60 -2.18
CA GLU A 92 -3.05 -15.04 -3.33
C GLU A 92 -3.60 -13.85 -4.12
N ILE A 93 -4.04 -12.79 -3.44
CA ILE A 93 -4.45 -11.51 -4.03
C ILE A 93 -3.24 -10.90 -4.74
N ILE A 94 -2.11 -10.76 -4.04
CA ILE A 94 -0.89 -10.17 -4.63
C ILE A 94 -0.49 -10.92 -5.90
N GLN A 95 -0.40 -12.25 -5.84
CA GLN A 95 -0.03 -13.10 -6.98
C GLN A 95 -0.99 -12.97 -8.17
N LYS A 96 -2.27 -12.67 -7.93
CA LYS A 96 -3.24 -12.37 -9.00
C LYS A 96 -3.01 -10.97 -9.57
N LEU A 97 -2.81 -9.96 -8.74
CA LEU A 97 -2.65 -8.57 -9.16
C LEU A 97 -1.38 -8.35 -9.98
N VAL A 98 -0.23 -8.91 -9.56
CA VAL A 98 1.04 -8.73 -10.28
C VAL A 98 1.04 -9.34 -11.68
N LYS A 99 0.14 -10.27 -11.99
CA LYS A 99 -0.04 -10.83 -13.34
C LYS A 99 -0.64 -9.81 -14.32
N PHE A 100 -1.28 -8.76 -13.82
CA PHE A 100 -1.82 -7.66 -14.63
C PHE A 100 -0.75 -6.60 -14.94
N ASN A 101 0.52 -7.01 -15.10
CA ASN A 101 1.59 -6.11 -15.51
C ASN A 101 1.37 -5.68 -16.96
N THR A 102 0.68 -4.55 -17.13
CA THR A 102 0.39 -3.96 -18.43
C THR A 102 1.58 -3.11 -18.89
N GLU A 103 1.67 -2.80 -20.20
CA GLU A 103 2.62 -1.81 -20.70
C GLU A 103 2.30 -0.37 -20.23
N SER A 104 1.24 -0.17 -19.44
CA SER A 104 0.82 1.14 -18.94
C SER A 104 1.82 1.71 -17.95
N ILE A 105 1.90 3.04 -17.88
CA ILE A 105 2.69 3.75 -16.87
C ILE A 105 2.12 3.50 -15.47
N TRP A 106 0.79 3.46 -15.37
CA TRP A 106 0.08 3.31 -14.11
C TRP A 106 -1.12 2.38 -14.27
N THR A 107 -1.19 1.36 -13.41
CA THR A 107 -2.33 0.43 -13.31
C THR A 107 -2.90 0.50 -11.90
N SER A 108 -4.12 1.01 -11.75
CA SER A 108 -4.83 1.08 -10.47
C SER A 108 -5.87 -0.03 -10.37
N PHE A 109 -5.98 -0.66 -9.20
CA PHE A 109 -7.01 -1.67 -8.97
C PHE A 109 -8.24 -1.06 -8.30
N LEU A 110 -9.40 -1.35 -8.87
CA LEU A 110 -10.70 -0.85 -8.44
C LEU A 110 -11.59 -1.98 -7.96
N VAL A 111 -12.50 -1.67 -7.04
CA VAL A 111 -13.62 -2.53 -6.67
C VAL A 111 -14.93 -1.82 -6.99
N SER A 112 -15.93 -2.58 -7.45
CA SER A 112 -17.25 -2.02 -7.67
C SER A 112 -17.89 -1.57 -6.35
N LYS A 113 -18.60 -0.45 -6.37
CA LYS A 113 -19.43 0.02 -5.26
C LYS A 113 -20.45 -1.04 -4.84
N LYS A 114 -21.01 -1.78 -5.80
CA LYS A 114 -21.93 -2.90 -5.54
C LYS A 114 -21.30 -3.96 -4.64
N PHE A 115 -20.05 -4.35 -4.91
CA PHE A 115 -19.33 -5.30 -4.06
C PHE A 115 -19.04 -4.73 -2.68
N LEU A 116 -18.56 -3.48 -2.62
CA LEU A 116 -18.25 -2.78 -1.37
C LEU A 116 -19.50 -2.68 -0.46
N ASN A 117 -20.64 -2.30 -1.02
CA ASN A 117 -21.93 -2.27 -0.33
C ASN A 117 -22.40 -3.65 0.15
N SER A 118 -22.13 -4.72 -0.61
CA SER A 118 -22.47 -6.09 -0.20
C SER A 118 -21.71 -6.55 1.05
N LEU A 119 -20.61 -5.87 1.38
CA LEU A 119 -19.82 -6.07 2.61
C LEU A 119 -20.23 -5.11 3.74
N GLY A 120 -21.24 -4.26 3.53
CA GLY A 120 -21.65 -3.23 4.50
C GLY A 120 -20.66 -2.07 4.64
N LEU A 121 -19.77 -1.89 3.66
CA LEU A 121 -18.83 -0.79 3.61
C LEU A 121 -19.39 0.35 2.74
N GLU A 122 -18.95 1.57 3.00
CA GLU A 122 -19.29 2.76 2.20
C GLU A 122 -18.03 3.54 1.83
N SER A 123 -18.07 4.24 0.70
CA SER A 123 -17.01 5.16 0.28
C SER A 123 -17.62 6.41 -0.34
N ASN A 124 -17.06 7.56 0.02
CA ASN A 124 -17.49 8.86 -0.51
C ASN A 124 -16.77 9.24 -1.80
N LEU A 125 -15.71 8.50 -2.17
CA LEU A 125 -14.85 8.82 -3.30
C LEU A 125 -15.08 7.81 -4.41
N LEU A 126 -16.05 8.14 -5.26
CA LEU A 126 -16.50 7.29 -6.37
C LEU A 126 -15.82 7.69 -7.67
N ILE A 127 -15.51 6.68 -8.46
CA ILE A 127 -14.99 6.81 -9.82
C ILE A 127 -15.93 6.08 -10.74
N ASN A 128 -16.30 6.74 -11.83
CA ASN A 128 -17.11 6.13 -12.86
C ASN A 128 -16.20 5.47 -13.91
N TYR A 129 -16.35 4.16 -14.12
CA TYR A 129 -15.70 3.42 -15.19
C TYR A 129 -16.78 2.76 -16.06
N GLY A 130 -17.09 3.41 -17.19
CA GLY A 130 -18.27 3.06 -18.00
C GLY A 130 -19.55 3.26 -17.18
N ASP A 131 -20.40 2.25 -17.09
CA ASP A 131 -21.65 2.32 -16.32
C ASP A 131 -21.51 1.79 -14.88
N ILE A 132 -20.26 1.63 -14.38
CA ILE A 132 -19.98 1.05 -13.07
C ILE A 132 -19.34 2.09 -12.16
N ASP A 133 -19.99 2.32 -11.01
CA ASP A 133 -19.39 3.04 -9.89
C ASP A 133 -18.35 2.17 -9.20
N CYS A 134 -17.14 2.70 -9.05
CA CYS A 134 -15.97 2.03 -8.52
C CYS A 134 -15.30 2.86 -7.42
N VAL A 135 -14.50 2.19 -6.60
CA VAL A 135 -13.67 2.78 -5.55
C VAL A 135 -12.24 2.25 -5.67
N HIS A 136 -11.25 3.10 -5.40
CA HIS A 136 -9.86 2.68 -5.34
C HIS A 136 -9.61 1.72 -4.18
N THR A 137 -8.85 0.67 -4.46
CA THR A 137 -8.35 -0.26 -3.42
C THR A 137 -7.14 0.29 -2.66
N GLY A 138 -6.52 1.36 -3.16
CA GLY A 138 -5.22 1.82 -2.67
C GLY A 138 -4.03 0.98 -3.16
N ILE A 139 -4.26 0.05 -4.11
CA ILE A 139 -3.21 -0.77 -4.72
C ILE A 139 -2.97 -0.31 -6.15
N SER A 140 -1.71 -0.15 -6.53
CA SER A 140 -1.29 0.21 -7.88
C SER A 140 -0.02 -0.51 -8.31
N ILE A 141 0.14 -0.71 -9.62
CA ILE A 141 1.41 -1.09 -10.26
C ILE A 141 1.84 0.08 -11.13
N ILE A 142 3.07 0.53 -10.95
CA ILE A 142 3.59 1.74 -11.55
C ILE A 142 4.91 1.40 -12.25
N ASN A 143 5.05 1.78 -13.51
CA ASN A 143 6.32 1.68 -14.21
C ASN A 143 7.13 2.97 -13.97
N ALA A 144 8.05 2.92 -13.02
CA ALA A 144 8.87 4.07 -12.63
C ALA A 144 9.78 4.55 -13.78
N ASP A 145 10.23 3.64 -14.66
CA ASP A 145 11.08 3.97 -15.82
C ASP A 145 10.36 4.86 -16.85
N LYS A 146 9.02 4.91 -16.81
CA LYS A 146 8.20 5.73 -17.71
C LYS A 146 7.72 7.06 -17.10
N ILE A 147 8.09 7.33 -15.84
CA ILE A 147 7.76 8.56 -15.11
C ILE A 147 8.94 9.54 -15.08
N GLN A 148 10.15 9.04 -15.27
CA GLN A 148 11.41 9.79 -15.20
C GLN A 148 11.76 10.51 -16.50
#